data_AF-A0A3B9P9R8-F1
#
_entry.id   AF-A0A3B9P9R8-F1
#
_cell.length_a   1.000
_cell.length_b   1.000
_cell.length_c   1.000
_cell.angle_alpha   90.00
_cell.angle_beta   90.00
_cell.angle_gamma   90.00
#
_symmetry.space_group_name_H-M   'P 1'
#
loop_
_entity.id
_entity.type
_entity.pdbx_description
1 polymer ?
#
loop_
_entity_poly.entity_id
_entity_poly.type
_entity_poly.pdbx_seq_one_letter_code
_entity_poly.pdbx_strand_id
1 'polypeptide(L)'
;NDFRSAALSLPFLAERRLVLVEDALRPFDGRGNQDLQTQFLSLLDSLPQSTALVLILPDSMHYRRGWEKYHDKHWFIRWVNQAGERALIVDCPLPSERDMPGWVRKKFTELGGTINPRAAATLADFIGNNTQRGTQEIIKLLTYVNYERPVDEDDVLLLTTRDYQTNVFTLVDAIGNRQGEQALDMAHLLLDEMEFSYLLGMIIRQFRLLIQAREIVDAGGSENDIRSHLNLHPFVAQKISNQVKKFSFSSLKSIYQQLLAIDLGEKTGDMPGDLALDVFIAKLSA
;
A
#
# COMPACT_ATOMS: atom_id res chain seq x y z
N ASN A 1 -12.71 19.65 24.27
CA ASN A 1 -12.14 20.77 25.03
C ASN A 1 -10.67 21.03 24.70
N ASP A 2 -9.86 19.99 24.57
CA ASP A 2 -8.41 20.12 24.30
C ASP A 2 -8.12 20.79 22.95
N PHE A 3 -8.85 20.43 21.88
CA PHE A 3 -8.70 21.05 20.57
C PHE A 3 -8.90 22.57 20.60
N ARG A 4 -10.00 23.05 21.20
CA ARG A 4 -10.31 24.48 21.30
C ARG A 4 -9.24 25.24 22.07
N SER A 5 -8.77 24.67 23.18
CA SER A 5 -7.67 25.26 23.95
C SER A 5 -6.39 25.34 23.11
N ALA A 6 -6.02 24.26 22.42
CA ALA A 6 -4.83 24.22 21.58
C ALA A 6 -4.89 25.20 20.40
N ALA A 7 -6.04 25.33 19.75
CA ALA A 7 -6.23 26.17 18.57
C ALA A 7 -6.26 27.69 18.88
N LEU A 8 -6.83 28.07 20.03
CA LEU A 8 -6.96 29.48 20.43
C LEU A 8 -5.79 29.99 21.28
N SER A 9 -4.90 29.11 21.75
CA SER A 9 -3.75 29.50 22.56
C SER A 9 -2.69 30.22 21.73
N LEU A 10 -2.18 31.32 22.25
CA LEU A 10 -1.03 32.01 21.67
C LEU A 10 0.21 31.09 21.66
N PRO A 11 1.06 31.18 20.62
CA PRO A 11 2.33 30.47 20.60
C PRO A 11 3.24 30.95 21.73
N PHE A 12 3.98 30.01 22.33
CA PHE A 12 4.96 30.32 23.37
C PHE A 12 6.35 30.39 22.75
N LEU A 13 7.01 31.54 22.84
CA LEU A 13 8.36 31.79 22.30
C LEU A 13 8.53 31.43 20.82
N ALA A 14 7.45 31.47 20.04
CA ALA A 14 7.44 31.24 18.61
C ALA A 14 6.47 32.21 17.93
N GLU A 15 6.69 32.50 16.65
CA GLU A 15 5.80 33.38 15.87
C GLU A 15 4.46 32.72 15.54
N ARG A 16 4.47 31.39 15.36
CA ARG A 16 3.29 30.60 14.98
C ARG A 16 3.21 29.30 15.75
N ARG A 17 1.99 28.83 15.95
CA ARG A 17 1.65 27.52 16.51
C ARG A 17 1.04 26.65 15.42
N LEU A 18 1.58 25.45 15.23
CA LEU A 18 0.95 24.43 14.39
C LEU A 18 0.06 23.53 15.25
N VAL A 19 -1.20 23.36 14.85
CA VAL A 19 -2.14 22.42 15.48
C VAL A 19 -2.57 21.42 14.41
N LEU A 20 -2.36 20.14 14.68
CA LEU A 20 -2.67 19.06 13.75
C LEU A 20 -3.77 18.20 14.38
N VAL A 21 -4.85 17.98 13.62
CA VAL A 21 -6.03 17.24 14.08
C VAL A 21 -6.29 16.10 13.12
N GLU A 22 -6.12 14.89 13.60
CA GLU A 22 -6.48 13.66 12.88
C GLU A 22 -7.97 13.38 13.01
N ASP A 23 -8.55 12.72 12.00
CA ASP A 23 -9.98 12.38 11.94
C ASP A 23 -10.89 13.60 12.20
N ALA A 24 -10.51 14.78 11.71
CA ALA A 24 -11.06 16.06 12.19
C ALA A 24 -12.58 16.19 12.06
N LEU A 25 -13.19 15.52 11.08
CA LEU A 25 -14.65 15.57 10.85
C LEU A 25 -15.43 14.44 11.51
N ARG A 26 -14.74 13.38 11.97
CA ARG A 26 -15.37 12.17 12.56
C ARG A 26 -16.30 12.47 13.74
N PRO A 27 -16.01 13.41 14.65
CA PRO A 27 -16.93 13.76 15.74
C PRO A 27 -18.26 14.37 15.29
N PHE A 28 -18.35 14.83 14.03
CA PHE A 28 -19.52 15.50 13.48
C PHE A 28 -20.37 14.60 12.57
N ASP A 29 -19.94 13.35 12.37
CA ASP A 29 -20.65 12.35 11.57
C ASP A 29 -21.95 11.90 12.27
N GLY A 30 -23.01 11.69 11.49
CA GLY A 30 -24.32 11.24 11.98
C GLY A 30 -25.42 12.31 11.93
N ARG A 31 -26.66 11.90 12.21
CA ARG A 31 -27.83 12.80 12.21
C ARG A 31 -27.91 13.56 13.53
N GLY A 32 -28.20 14.87 13.47
CA GLY A 32 -28.47 15.69 14.66
C GLY A 32 -27.29 16.55 15.16
N ASN A 33 -26.14 16.54 14.49
CA ASN A 33 -24.94 17.27 14.94
C ASN A 33 -24.83 18.73 14.42
N GLN A 34 -25.93 19.34 14.00
CA GLN A 34 -25.92 20.67 13.35
C GLN A 34 -25.38 21.78 14.27
N ASP A 35 -25.71 21.72 15.56
CA ASP A 35 -25.21 22.67 16.55
C ASP A 35 -23.70 22.54 16.75
N LEU A 36 -23.19 21.31 16.82
CA LEU A 36 -21.75 21.04 16.93
C LEU A 36 -20.99 21.49 15.69
N GLN A 37 -21.54 21.26 14.49
CA GLN A 37 -20.97 21.75 13.23
C GLN A 37 -20.88 23.29 13.24
N THR A 38 -21.93 23.97 13.68
CA THR A 38 -21.97 25.44 13.78
C THR A 38 -20.95 25.97 14.79
N GLN A 39 -20.80 25.30 15.94
CA GLN A 39 -19.77 25.64 16.93
C GLN A 39 -18.36 25.44 16.39
N PHE A 40 -18.13 24.38 15.62
CA PHE A 40 -16.84 24.13 14.99
C PHE A 40 -16.50 25.19 13.94
N LEU A 41 -17.43 25.55 13.06
CA LEU A 41 -17.22 26.62 12.08
C LEU A 41 -16.92 27.97 12.76
N SER A 42 -17.65 28.33 13.82
CA SER A 42 -17.38 29.58 14.55
C SER A 42 -16.01 29.58 15.25
N LEU A 43 -15.52 28.41 15.67
CA LEU A 43 -14.15 28.26 16.13
C LEU A 43 -13.15 28.55 15.00
N LEU A 44 -13.35 27.97 13.82
CA LEU A 44 -12.46 28.18 12.68
C LEU A 44 -12.41 29.66 12.26
N ASP A 45 -13.53 30.37 12.38
CA ASP A 45 -13.59 31.81 12.11
C ASP A 45 -12.90 32.69 13.14
N SER A 46 -12.73 32.18 14.36
CA SER A 46 -12.08 32.87 15.47
C SER A 46 -10.62 32.44 15.70
N LEU A 47 -10.04 31.66 14.79
CA LEU A 47 -8.63 31.25 14.88
C LEU A 47 -7.70 32.48 14.86
N PRO A 48 -6.76 32.58 15.81
CA PRO A 48 -5.71 33.58 15.75
C PRO A 48 -4.86 33.42 14.48
N GLN A 49 -4.39 34.53 13.89
CA GLN A 49 -3.46 34.49 12.75
C GLN A 49 -2.13 33.78 13.09
N SER A 50 -1.80 33.71 14.38
CA SER A 50 -0.64 32.97 14.90
C SER A 50 -0.84 31.45 14.89
N THR A 51 -2.04 30.94 14.63
CA THR A 51 -2.32 29.49 14.61
C THR A 51 -2.45 28.99 13.17
N ALA A 52 -1.56 28.07 12.77
CA ALA A 52 -1.73 27.25 11.59
C ALA A 52 -2.45 25.96 11.99
N LEU A 53 -3.66 25.75 11.47
CA LEU A 53 -4.45 24.55 11.73
C LEU A 53 -4.38 23.61 10.53
N VAL A 54 -3.98 22.36 10.76
CA VAL A 54 -3.97 21.28 9.77
C VAL A 54 -5.00 20.24 10.18
N LEU A 55 -6.01 20.07 9.35
CA LEU A 55 -7.07 19.08 9.55
C LEU A 55 -6.81 17.90 8.60
N ILE A 56 -6.53 16.74 9.17
CA ILE A 56 -6.34 15.51 8.40
C ILE A 56 -7.69 14.83 8.30
N LEU A 57 -8.14 14.69 7.05
CA LEU A 57 -9.40 14.03 6.71
C LEU A 57 -9.05 12.68 6.09
N PRO A 58 -9.32 11.55 6.76
CA PRO A 58 -9.13 10.25 6.14
C PRO A 58 -10.12 10.11 4.99
N ASP A 59 -9.63 9.63 3.86
CA ASP A 59 -10.44 9.26 2.71
C ASP A 59 -10.31 7.77 2.43
N SER A 60 -11.18 7.28 1.55
CA SER A 60 -11.17 5.90 1.12
C SER A 60 -11.33 5.83 -0.39
N MET A 61 -10.62 4.90 -1.04
CA MET A 61 -10.75 4.72 -2.49
C MET A 61 -11.92 3.79 -2.82
N HIS A 62 -12.95 4.32 -3.49
CA HIS A 62 -14.04 3.53 -4.03
C HIS A 62 -13.78 3.14 -5.48
N TYR A 63 -13.91 1.85 -5.79
CA TYR A 63 -13.56 1.32 -7.11
C TYR A 63 -14.23 1.99 -8.32
N ARG A 64 -15.52 2.36 -8.22
CA ARG A 64 -16.26 2.98 -9.34
C ARG A 64 -16.22 4.52 -9.33
N ARG A 65 -15.97 5.12 -8.17
CA ARG A 65 -16.08 6.58 -7.97
C ARG A 65 -14.72 7.24 -7.76
N GLY A 66 -13.66 6.46 -7.67
CA GLY A 66 -12.33 6.94 -7.30
C GLY A 66 -12.23 7.21 -5.81
N TRP A 67 -11.26 8.04 -5.43
CA TRP A 67 -11.14 8.58 -4.08
C TRP A 67 -12.44 9.22 -3.63
N GLU A 68 -12.86 8.89 -2.41
CA GLU A 68 -13.94 9.57 -1.74
C GLU A 68 -13.59 11.04 -1.63
N LYS A 69 -14.47 11.89 -2.13
CA LYS A 69 -14.30 13.34 -2.07
C LYS A 69 -15.50 13.93 -1.39
N TYR A 70 -15.26 14.90 -0.53
CA TYR A 70 -16.33 15.73 -0.02
C TYR A 70 -16.90 16.57 -1.15
N HIS A 71 -18.20 16.43 -1.39
CA HIS A 71 -18.91 17.24 -2.39
C HIS A 71 -18.99 18.71 -1.96
N ASP A 72 -19.08 19.63 -2.94
CA ASP A 72 -19.20 21.08 -2.71
C ASP A 72 -20.36 21.49 -1.80
N LYS A 73 -21.40 20.64 -1.68
CA LYS A 73 -22.55 20.87 -0.81
C LYS A 73 -22.28 20.53 0.66
N HIS A 74 -21.22 19.78 0.96
CA HIS A 74 -20.86 19.43 2.32
C HIS A 74 -20.63 20.70 3.14
N TRP A 75 -21.15 20.75 4.38
CA TRP A 75 -21.13 21.97 5.21
C TRP A 75 -19.72 22.52 5.41
N PHE A 76 -18.74 21.62 5.60
CA PHE A 76 -17.35 22.00 5.79
C PHE A 76 -16.71 22.53 4.50
N ILE A 77 -16.96 21.89 3.36
CA ILE A 77 -16.41 22.33 2.06
C ILE A 77 -17.01 23.68 1.64
N ARG A 78 -18.31 23.90 1.91
CA ARG A 78 -18.93 25.22 1.71
C ARG A 78 -18.22 26.30 2.52
N TRP A 79 -17.90 26.02 3.79
CA TRP A 79 -17.17 26.97 4.62
C TRP A 79 -15.74 27.20 4.09
N VAL A 80 -15.01 26.15 3.70
CA VAL A 80 -13.67 26.28 3.13
C VAL A 80 -13.67 27.17 1.88
N ASN A 81 -14.64 26.94 0.99
CA ASN A 81 -14.80 27.76 -0.23
C ASN A 81 -15.15 29.22 0.09
N GLN A 82 -15.88 29.48 1.19
CA GLN A 82 -16.20 30.84 1.65
C GLN A 82 -15.02 31.52 2.38
N ALA A 83 -14.18 30.74 3.05
CA ALA A 83 -13.01 31.23 3.78
C ALA A 83 -11.91 31.78 2.84
N GLY A 84 -11.95 31.44 1.54
CA GLY A 84 -11.03 31.95 0.53
C GLY A 84 -9.58 31.60 0.87
N GLU A 85 -8.68 32.58 0.80
CA GLU A 85 -7.23 32.39 1.04
C GLU A 85 -6.89 31.94 2.47
N ARG A 86 -7.82 32.01 3.43
CA ARG A 86 -7.62 31.52 4.79
C ARG A 86 -7.58 30.00 4.91
N ALA A 87 -8.08 29.28 3.91
CA ALA A 87 -8.16 27.83 3.93
C ALA A 87 -7.67 27.23 2.60
N LEU A 88 -6.91 26.13 2.70
CA LEU A 88 -6.38 25.41 1.55
C LEU A 88 -6.74 23.94 1.69
N ILE A 89 -7.28 23.35 0.62
CA ILE A 89 -7.49 21.91 0.50
C ILE A 89 -6.33 21.33 -0.32
N VAL A 90 -5.68 20.31 0.23
CA VAL A 90 -4.62 19.56 -0.46
C VAL A 90 -5.06 18.10 -0.55
N ASP A 91 -5.40 17.68 -1.77
CA ASP A 91 -5.70 16.28 -2.06
C ASP A 91 -4.39 15.47 -2.07
N CYS A 92 -4.34 14.39 -1.30
CA CYS A 92 -3.18 13.49 -1.17
C CYS A 92 -3.48 12.06 -1.65
N PRO A 93 -4.01 11.84 -2.88
CA PRO A 93 -4.38 10.52 -3.34
C PRO A 93 -3.15 9.62 -3.51
N LEU A 94 -3.25 8.35 -3.13
CA LEU A 94 -2.23 7.38 -3.51
C LEU A 94 -2.23 7.22 -5.05
N PRO A 95 -1.05 7.30 -5.69
CA PRO A 95 -0.94 7.08 -7.12
C PRO A 95 -1.31 5.64 -7.48
N SER A 96 -1.96 5.45 -8.63
CA SER A 96 -2.13 4.11 -9.19
C SER A 96 -0.77 3.59 -9.68
N GLU A 97 -0.63 2.28 -9.87
CA GLU A 97 0.61 1.71 -10.43
C GLU A 97 0.98 2.28 -11.79
N ARG A 98 -0.04 2.55 -12.62
CA ARG A 98 0.16 3.20 -13.92
C ARG A 98 0.73 4.61 -13.77
N ASP A 99 0.32 5.32 -12.72
CA ASP A 99 0.75 6.69 -12.45
C ASP A 99 2.04 6.73 -11.61
N MET A 100 2.43 5.61 -11.01
CA MET A 100 3.57 5.52 -10.10
C MET A 100 4.89 5.94 -10.74
N PRO A 101 5.24 5.58 -11.99
CA PRO A 101 6.42 6.12 -12.65
C PRO A 101 6.38 7.65 -12.75
N GLY A 102 5.20 8.23 -12.99
CA GLY A 102 5.00 9.67 -13.01
C GLY A 102 5.21 10.31 -11.63
N TRP A 103 4.65 9.68 -10.60
CA TRP A 103 4.84 10.07 -9.20
C TRP A 103 6.32 10.02 -8.81
N VAL A 104 7.04 8.95 -9.15
CA VAL A 104 8.47 8.77 -8.89
C VAL A 104 9.25 9.94 -9.48
N ARG A 105 9.08 10.23 -10.78
CA ARG A 105 9.78 11.35 -11.43
C ARG A 105 9.48 12.68 -10.77
N LYS A 106 8.20 12.95 -10.45
CA LYS A 106 7.81 14.18 -9.75
C LYS A 106 8.51 14.27 -8.39
N LYS A 107 8.55 13.17 -7.65
CA LYS A 107 9.16 13.11 -6.32
C LYS A 107 10.68 13.30 -6.36
N PHE A 108 11.36 12.78 -7.40
CA PHE A 108 12.76 13.09 -7.67
C PHE A 108 13.00 14.59 -7.84
N THR A 109 12.16 15.26 -8.64
CA THR A 109 12.26 16.71 -8.85
C THR A 109 11.97 17.51 -7.58
N GLU A 110 10.95 17.12 -6.80
CA GLU A 110 10.65 17.73 -5.50
C GLU A 110 11.83 17.64 -4.53
N LEU A 111 12.61 16.55 -4.59
CA LEU A 111 13.78 16.31 -3.74
C LEU A 111 15.09 16.84 -4.36
N GLY A 112 15.02 17.59 -5.47
CA GLY A 112 16.17 18.28 -6.03
C GLY A 112 17.07 17.45 -6.96
N GLY A 113 16.56 16.36 -7.53
CA GLY A 113 17.30 15.58 -8.53
C GLY A 113 16.43 15.05 -9.66
N THR A 114 16.98 14.12 -10.45
CA THR A 114 16.33 13.58 -11.64
C THR A 114 16.58 12.09 -11.79
N ILE A 115 15.71 11.41 -12.54
CA ILE A 115 15.78 9.98 -12.82
C ILE A 115 15.40 9.75 -14.27
N ASN A 116 16.08 8.80 -14.92
CA ASN A 116 15.76 8.44 -16.29
C ASN A 116 14.40 7.71 -16.38
N PRO A 117 13.63 7.86 -17.48
CA PRO A 117 12.27 7.31 -17.55
C PRO A 117 12.19 5.80 -17.33
N ARG A 118 13.18 5.06 -17.82
CA ARG A 118 13.27 3.60 -17.66
C ARG A 118 13.56 3.23 -16.20
N ALA A 119 14.52 3.90 -15.57
CA ALA A 119 14.81 3.73 -14.15
C ALA A 119 13.60 4.05 -13.25
N ALA A 120 12.82 5.08 -13.60
CA ALA A 120 11.60 5.42 -12.87
C ALA A 120 10.52 4.33 -12.97
N ALA A 121 10.40 3.68 -14.13
CA ALA A 121 9.51 2.53 -14.31
C ALA A 121 9.98 1.34 -13.49
N THR A 122 11.27 0.99 -13.57
CA THR A 122 11.88 -0.10 -12.78
C THR A 122 11.73 0.14 -11.28
N LEU A 123 11.96 1.37 -10.82
CA LEU A 123 11.78 1.72 -9.41
C LEU A 123 10.33 1.60 -8.98
N ALA A 124 9.38 2.07 -9.81
CA ALA A 124 7.94 1.92 -9.55
C ALA A 124 7.52 0.45 -9.45
N ASP A 125 8.06 -0.43 -10.30
CA ASP A 125 7.81 -1.87 -10.24
C ASP A 125 8.36 -2.49 -8.94
N PHE A 126 9.49 -1.98 -8.45
CA PHE A 126 10.15 -2.51 -7.26
C PHE A 126 9.46 -2.08 -5.97
N ILE A 127 8.93 -0.85 -5.90
CA ILE A 127 8.27 -0.31 -4.70
C ILE A 127 6.75 -0.48 -4.69
N GLY A 128 6.14 -0.85 -5.82
CA GLY A 128 4.68 -0.91 -5.98
C GLY A 128 4.03 0.48 -5.78
N ASN A 129 2.90 0.54 -5.08
CA ASN A 129 2.19 1.79 -4.78
C ASN A 129 2.56 2.39 -3.41
N ASN A 130 3.61 1.89 -2.74
CA ASN A 130 4.02 2.36 -1.43
C ASN A 130 4.87 3.64 -1.56
N THR A 131 4.22 4.80 -1.46
CA THR A 131 4.88 6.12 -1.58
C THR A 131 5.85 6.43 -0.44
N GLN A 132 5.66 5.84 0.74
CA GLN A 132 6.57 5.99 1.88
C GLN A 132 7.91 5.30 1.58
N ARG A 133 7.86 4.01 1.22
CA ARG A 133 9.04 3.26 0.77
C ARG A 133 9.65 3.92 -0.47
N GLY A 134 8.82 4.31 -1.43
CA GLY A 134 9.25 5.04 -2.61
C GLY A 134 10.06 6.28 -2.28
N THR A 135 9.62 7.09 -1.32
CA THR A 135 10.36 8.30 -0.91
C THR A 135 11.72 7.95 -0.32
N GLN A 136 11.81 6.89 0.48
CA GLN A 136 13.09 6.42 1.07
C GLN A 136 14.05 5.92 -0.01
N GLU A 137 13.57 5.12 -0.96
CA GLU A 137 14.35 4.62 -2.09
C GLU A 137 14.86 5.76 -2.98
N ILE A 138 14.02 6.77 -3.24
CA ILE A 138 14.40 7.96 -4.00
C ILE A 138 15.52 8.73 -3.29
N ILE A 139 15.40 8.97 -1.98
CA ILE A 139 16.44 9.65 -1.20
C ILE A 139 17.76 8.86 -1.25
N LYS A 140 17.69 7.52 -1.11
CA LYS A 140 18.86 6.64 -1.18
C LYS A 140 19.54 6.74 -2.55
N LEU A 141 18.79 6.64 -3.64
CA LEU A 141 19.32 6.73 -5.01
C LEU A 141 19.92 8.10 -5.31
N LEU A 142 19.25 9.19 -4.90
CA LEU A 142 19.77 10.55 -5.03
C LEU A 142 21.08 10.74 -4.27
N THR A 143 21.14 10.22 -3.04
CA THR A 143 22.35 10.27 -2.21
C THR A 143 23.48 9.47 -2.86
N TYR A 144 23.19 8.30 -3.42
CA TYR A 144 24.18 7.47 -4.10
C TYR A 144 24.82 8.17 -5.31
N VAL A 145 24.03 8.86 -6.12
CA VAL A 145 24.54 9.66 -7.26
C VAL A 145 25.05 11.05 -6.86
N ASN A 146 25.15 11.32 -5.55
CA ASN A 146 25.55 12.61 -4.98
C ASN A 146 24.77 13.81 -5.52
N TYR A 147 23.54 13.62 -5.99
CA TYR A 147 22.74 14.63 -6.70
C TYR A 147 23.41 15.21 -7.97
N GLU A 148 24.50 14.63 -8.48
CA GLU A 148 25.28 15.20 -9.57
C GLU A 148 24.77 14.80 -10.97
N ARG A 149 24.11 13.64 -11.07
CA ARG A 149 23.59 13.11 -12.33
C ARG A 149 22.19 12.50 -12.17
N PRO A 150 21.44 12.30 -13.28
CA PRO A 150 20.23 11.50 -13.25
C PRO A 150 20.51 10.08 -12.77
N VAL A 151 19.58 9.52 -12.01
CA VAL A 151 19.59 8.10 -11.62
C VAL A 151 19.24 7.23 -12.83
N ASP A 152 20.06 6.21 -13.05
CA ASP A 152 19.95 5.24 -14.14
C ASP A 152 19.29 3.93 -13.67
N GLU A 153 18.90 3.09 -14.63
CA GLU A 153 18.22 1.81 -14.32
C GLU A 153 19.16 0.88 -13.53
N ASP A 154 20.45 0.87 -13.87
CA ASP A 154 21.45 0.06 -13.18
C ASP A 154 21.62 0.47 -11.72
N ASP A 155 21.48 1.76 -11.38
CA ASP A 155 21.53 2.24 -10.00
C ASP A 155 20.35 1.69 -9.18
N VAL A 156 19.15 1.66 -9.80
CA VAL A 156 17.93 1.10 -9.18
C VAL A 156 18.08 -0.40 -8.96
N LEU A 157 18.55 -1.13 -9.97
CA LEU A 157 18.78 -2.57 -9.89
C LEU A 157 19.83 -2.94 -8.82
N LEU A 158 20.83 -2.09 -8.63
CA LEU A 158 21.89 -2.30 -7.66
C LEU A 158 21.43 -2.05 -6.22
N LEU A 159 20.62 -1.00 -5.99
CA LEU A 159 20.39 -0.46 -4.64
C LEU A 159 18.99 -0.70 -4.09
N THR A 160 18.01 -0.95 -4.96
CA THR A 160 16.62 -1.13 -4.54
C THR A 160 16.27 -2.61 -4.58
N THR A 161 15.89 -3.16 -3.43
CA THR A 161 15.29 -4.49 -3.36
C THR A 161 13.83 -4.41 -3.79
N ARG A 162 13.35 -5.46 -4.49
CA ARG A 162 11.95 -5.58 -4.86
C ARG A 162 11.06 -5.70 -3.63
N ASP A 163 9.81 -5.31 -3.76
CA ASP A 163 8.83 -5.51 -2.70
C ASP A 163 8.58 -7.01 -2.47
N TYR A 164 8.66 -7.42 -1.19
CA TYR A 164 8.52 -8.81 -0.79
C TYR A 164 7.18 -9.42 -1.24
N GLN A 165 6.11 -8.61 -1.31
CA GLN A 165 4.82 -9.09 -1.81
C GLN A 165 4.91 -9.44 -3.30
N THR A 166 5.53 -8.59 -4.10
CA THR A 166 5.76 -8.83 -5.53
C THR A 166 6.55 -10.13 -5.76
N ASN A 167 7.61 -10.34 -4.97
CA ASN A 167 8.43 -11.55 -5.07
C ASN A 167 7.64 -12.83 -4.69
N VAL A 168 6.76 -12.78 -3.67
CA VAL A 168 5.89 -13.91 -3.33
C VAL A 168 4.87 -14.21 -4.44
N PHE A 169 4.32 -13.20 -5.13
CA PHE A 169 3.49 -13.44 -6.31
C PHE A 169 4.28 -14.16 -7.41
N THR A 170 5.52 -13.72 -7.67
CA THR A 170 6.40 -14.36 -8.68
C THR A 170 6.72 -15.80 -8.31
N LEU A 171 7.02 -16.09 -7.04
CA LEU A 171 7.23 -17.46 -6.53
C LEU A 171 6.00 -18.34 -6.81
N VAL A 172 4.81 -17.88 -6.42
CA VAL A 172 3.56 -18.64 -6.62
C VAL A 172 3.21 -18.80 -8.11
N ASP A 173 3.53 -17.80 -8.93
CA ASP A 173 3.40 -17.90 -10.39
C ASP A 173 4.31 -18.98 -10.99
N ALA A 174 5.57 -19.04 -10.56
CA ALA A 174 6.53 -20.06 -10.98
C ALA A 174 6.06 -21.46 -10.58
N ILE A 175 5.57 -21.64 -9.35
CA ILE A 175 4.96 -22.90 -8.88
C ILE A 175 3.78 -23.29 -9.79
N GLY A 176 2.85 -22.36 -10.06
CA GLY A 176 1.69 -22.63 -10.90
C GLY A 176 2.01 -22.95 -12.36
N ASN A 177 3.15 -22.45 -12.86
CA ASN A 177 3.66 -22.73 -14.21
C ASN A 177 4.54 -23.98 -14.28
N ARG A 178 4.73 -24.71 -13.17
CA ARG A 178 5.68 -25.84 -13.06
C ARG A 178 7.13 -25.45 -13.39
N GLN A 179 7.51 -24.21 -13.08
CA GLN A 179 8.86 -23.68 -13.25
C GLN A 179 9.65 -23.90 -11.96
N GLY A 180 9.95 -25.15 -11.64
CA GLY A 180 10.51 -25.54 -10.33
C GLY A 180 11.85 -24.89 -10.00
N GLU A 181 12.75 -24.80 -10.98
CA GLU A 181 14.05 -24.13 -10.83
C GLU A 181 13.87 -22.65 -10.45
N GLN A 182 13.06 -21.91 -11.23
CA GLN A 182 12.75 -20.51 -10.93
C GLN A 182 12.05 -20.33 -9.57
N ALA A 183 11.18 -21.27 -9.19
CA ALA A 183 10.49 -21.23 -7.91
C ALA A 183 11.47 -21.44 -6.74
N LEU A 184 12.41 -22.38 -6.86
CA LEU A 184 13.45 -22.61 -5.85
C LEU A 184 14.37 -21.39 -5.73
N ASP A 185 14.85 -20.83 -6.84
CA ASP A 185 15.69 -19.63 -6.83
C ASP A 185 15.00 -18.46 -6.11
N MET A 186 13.70 -18.25 -6.38
CA MET A 186 12.95 -17.19 -5.70
C MET A 186 12.69 -17.49 -4.22
N ALA A 187 12.49 -18.75 -3.86
CA ALA A 187 12.32 -19.13 -2.45
C ALA A 187 13.60 -18.90 -1.65
N HIS A 188 14.77 -19.28 -2.19
CA HIS A 188 16.05 -19.02 -1.55
C HIS A 188 16.36 -17.53 -1.44
N LEU A 189 16.13 -16.76 -2.51
CA LEU A 189 16.29 -15.31 -2.47
C LEU A 189 15.44 -14.68 -1.37
N LEU A 190 14.19 -15.13 -1.21
CA LEU A 190 13.30 -14.66 -0.17
C LEU A 190 13.79 -15.07 1.24
N LEU A 191 14.27 -16.30 1.41
CA LEU A 191 14.80 -16.78 2.69
C LEU A 191 16.10 -16.07 3.12
N ASP A 192 16.89 -15.57 2.18
CA ASP A 192 18.05 -14.73 2.47
C ASP A 192 17.65 -13.35 3.02
N GLU A 193 16.48 -12.85 2.62
CA GLU A 193 16.00 -11.50 2.97
C GLU A 193 15.04 -11.47 4.17
N MET A 194 14.40 -12.60 4.53
CA MET A 194 13.44 -12.65 5.63
C MET A 194 13.39 -14.00 6.36
N GLU A 195 12.89 -13.97 7.59
CA GLU A 195 12.69 -15.20 8.36
C GLU A 195 11.70 -16.15 7.68
N PHE A 196 12.00 -17.45 7.76
CA PHE A 196 11.18 -18.52 7.23
C PHE A 196 9.71 -18.41 7.65
N SER A 197 9.45 -18.14 8.93
CA SER A 197 8.09 -18.02 9.47
C SER A 197 7.28 -16.91 8.79
N TYR A 198 7.93 -15.79 8.47
CA TYR A 198 7.33 -14.66 7.77
C TYR A 198 7.05 -15.00 6.31
N LEU A 199 8.03 -15.57 5.61
CA LEU A 199 7.87 -16.04 4.22
C LEU A 199 6.73 -17.06 4.11
N LEU A 200 6.73 -18.07 4.98
CA LEU A 200 5.69 -19.10 5.01
C LEU A 200 4.32 -18.48 5.26
N GLY A 201 4.21 -17.51 6.17
CA GLY A 201 2.98 -16.75 6.42
C GLY A 201 2.46 -16.04 5.17
N MET A 202 3.35 -15.44 4.36
CA MET A 202 2.98 -14.80 3.09
C MET A 202 2.53 -15.81 2.04
N ILE A 203 3.25 -16.94 1.90
CA ILE A 203 2.87 -18.03 0.98
C ILE A 203 1.49 -18.60 1.36
N ILE A 204 1.25 -18.87 2.65
CA ILE A 204 -0.04 -19.35 3.16
C ILE A 204 -1.15 -18.34 2.85
N ARG A 205 -0.92 -17.05 3.11
CA ARG A 205 -1.88 -16.00 2.75
C ARG A 205 -2.20 -16.04 1.26
N GLN A 206 -1.18 -16.17 0.41
CA GLN A 206 -1.34 -16.18 -1.04
C GLN A 206 -2.18 -17.38 -1.52
N PHE A 207 -1.88 -18.59 -1.06
CA PHE A 207 -2.69 -19.77 -1.40
C PHE A 207 -4.12 -19.69 -0.86
N ARG A 208 -4.34 -19.04 0.29
CA ARG A 208 -5.68 -18.77 0.82
C ARG A 208 -6.48 -17.86 -0.11
N LEU A 209 -5.87 -16.79 -0.61
CA LEU A 209 -6.50 -15.92 -1.61
C LEU A 209 -6.82 -16.68 -2.90
N LEU A 210 -5.94 -17.59 -3.34
CA LEU A 210 -6.20 -18.44 -4.50
C LEU A 210 -7.38 -19.40 -4.28
N ILE A 211 -7.52 -19.98 -3.07
CA ILE A 211 -8.66 -20.84 -2.73
C ILE A 211 -9.97 -20.05 -2.81
N GLN A 212 -10.01 -18.88 -2.18
CA GLN A 212 -11.21 -18.04 -2.18
C GLN A 212 -11.53 -17.53 -3.59
N ALA A 213 -10.52 -17.17 -4.37
CA ALA A 213 -10.70 -16.77 -5.76
C ALA A 213 -11.19 -17.94 -6.64
N ARG A 214 -10.70 -19.17 -6.41
CA ARG A 214 -11.13 -20.37 -7.15
C ARG A 214 -12.61 -20.64 -6.93
N GLU A 215 -13.08 -20.52 -5.69
CA GLU A 215 -14.49 -20.66 -5.34
C GLU A 215 -15.37 -19.63 -6.07
N ILE A 216 -14.92 -18.37 -6.15
CA ILE A 216 -15.61 -17.32 -6.89
C ILE A 216 -15.66 -17.64 -8.39
N VAL A 217 -14.55 -18.06 -8.98
CA VAL A 217 -14.47 -18.41 -10.41
C VAL A 217 -15.32 -19.65 -10.73
N ASP A 218 -15.32 -20.66 -9.86
CA ASP A 218 -16.15 -21.86 -10.01
C ASP A 218 -17.65 -21.55 -9.94
N ALA A 219 -18.03 -20.51 -9.18
CA ALA A 219 -19.39 -19.98 -9.15
C ALA A 219 -19.75 -19.09 -10.37
N GLY A 220 -18.85 -18.95 -11.34
CA GLY A 220 -19.02 -18.10 -12.53
C GLY A 220 -18.68 -16.62 -12.31
N GLY A 221 -18.04 -16.29 -11.18
CA GLY A 221 -17.59 -14.94 -10.86
C GLY A 221 -16.40 -14.48 -11.69
N SER A 222 -16.32 -13.17 -11.88
CA SER A 222 -15.29 -12.47 -12.63
C SER A 222 -14.15 -11.95 -11.73
N GLU A 223 -13.11 -11.39 -12.33
CA GLU A 223 -12.07 -10.65 -11.60
C GLU A 223 -12.64 -9.53 -10.72
N ASN A 224 -13.70 -8.85 -11.17
CA ASN A 224 -14.36 -7.82 -10.38
C ASN A 224 -15.00 -8.39 -9.11
N ASP A 225 -15.48 -9.62 -9.16
CA ASP A 225 -16.09 -10.33 -8.04
C ASP A 225 -15.01 -10.82 -7.07
N ILE A 226 -13.89 -11.35 -7.58
CA ILE A 226 -12.70 -11.65 -6.76
C ILE A 226 -12.27 -10.41 -5.98
N ARG A 227 -12.16 -9.28 -6.68
CA ARG A 227 -11.73 -8.02 -6.08
C ARG A 227 -12.71 -7.52 -5.00
N SER A 228 -14.01 -7.54 -5.28
CA SER A 228 -15.03 -7.02 -4.36
C SER A 228 -15.25 -7.91 -3.14
N HIS A 229 -15.37 -9.22 -3.35
CA HIS A 229 -15.63 -10.18 -2.27
C HIS A 229 -14.42 -10.34 -1.34
N LEU A 230 -13.20 -10.24 -1.87
CA LEU A 230 -11.98 -10.38 -1.09
C LEU A 230 -11.39 -9.04 -0.62
N ASN A 231 -12.07 -7.92 -0.91
CA ASN A 231 -11.60 -6.55 -0.61
C ASN A 231 -10.15 -6.30 -1.05
N LEU A 232 -9.80 -6.82 -2.23
CA LEU A 232 -8.44 -6.72 -2.76
C LEU A 232 -8.25 -5.43 -3.55
N HIS A 233 -7.03 -4.90 -3.50
CA HIS A 233 -6.60 -3.86 -4.43
C HIS A 233 -6.66 -4.39 -5.88
N PRO A 234 -7.01 -3.55 -6.89
CA PRO A 234 -7.14 -4.00 -8.29
C PRO A 234 -5.97 -4.82 -8.81
N PHE A 235 -4.74 -4.42 -8.50
CA PHE A 235 -3.55 -5.17 -8.91
C PHE A 235 -3.47 -6.58 -8.30
N VAL A 236 -3.73 -6.70 -6.99
CA VAL A 236 -3.70 -7.99 -6.31
C VAL A 236 -4.80 -8.89 -6.86
N ALA A 237 -6.00 -8.34 -7.11
CA ALA A 237 -7.08 -9.08 -7.76
C ALA A 237 -6.67 -9.54 -9.16
N GLN A 238 -6.06 -8.67 -9.98
CA GLN A 238 -5.59 -9.02 -11.32
C GLN A 238 -4.56 -10.16 -11.29
N LYS A 239 -3.59 -10.10 -10.37
CA LYS A 239 -2.58 -11.16 -10.17
C LYS A 239 -3.23 -12.47 -9.74
N ILE A 240 -4.09 -12.44 -8.73
CA ILE A 240 -4.85 -13.60 -8.23
C ILE A 240 -5.72 -14.21 -9.34
N SER A 241 -6.43 -13.39 -10.12
CA SER A 241 -7.28 -13.84 -11.23
C SER A 241 -6.48 -14.50 -12.36
N ASN A 242 -5.21 -14.16 -12.53
CA ASN A 242 -4.34 -14.83 -13.50
C ASN A 242 -3.75 -16.12 -12.93
N GLN A 243 -3.36 -16.12 -11.65
CA GLN A 243 -2.83 -17.29 -10.97
C GLN A 243 -3.87 -18.39 -10.78
N VAL A 244 -5.11 -18.04 -10.42
CA VAL A 244 -6.18 -19.01 -10.13
C VAL A 244 -6.53 -19.91 -11.32
N LYS A 245 -6.26 -19.44 -12.56
CA LYS A 245 -6.45 -20.22 -13.79
C LYS A 245 -5.50 -21.42 -13.89
N LYS A 246 -4.38 -21.39 -13.16
CA LYS A 246 -3.34 -22.42 -13.17
C LYS A 246 -3.62 -23.56 -12.19
N PHE A 247 -4.61 -23.40 -11.30
CA PHE A 247 -4.86 -24.34 -10.22
C PHE A 247 -6.31 -24.82 -10.18
N SER A 248 -6.50 -26.09 -9.83
CA SER A 248 -7.80 -26.66 -9.47
C SER A 248 -8.07 -26.51 -7.97
N PHE A 249 -9.34 -26.55 -7.56
CA PHE A 249 -9.69 -26.47 -6.13
C PHE A 249 -9.08 -27.62 -5.31
N SER A 250 -9.07 -28.85 -5.86
CA SER A 250 -8.45 -30.00 -5.19
C SER A 250 -6.93 -29.84 -5.06
N SER A 251 -6.25 -29.30 -6.08
CA SER A 251 -4.83 -28.97 -6.01
C SER A 251 -4.55 -27.92 -4.94
N LEU A 252 -5.31 -26.82 -4.90
CA LEU A 252 -5.14 -25.78 -3.88
C LEU A 252 -5.37 -26.30 -2.45
N LYS A 253 -6.39 -27.15 -2.26
CA LYS A 253 -6.64 -27.79 -0.96
C LYS A 253 -5.48 -28.67 -0.52
N SER A 254 -4.95 -29.49 -1.43
CA SER A 254 -3.79 -30.34 -1.15
C SER A 254 -2.55 -29.52 -0.82
N ILE A 255 -2.29 -28.45 -1.58
CA ILE A 255 -1.19 -27.51 -1.33
C ILE A 255 -1.32 -26.89 0.07
N TYR A 256 -2.51 -26.42 0.42
CA TYR A 256 -2.74 -25.78 1.72
C TYR A 256 -2.56 -26.74 2.91
N GLN A 257 -2.90 -28.02 2.73
CA GLN A 257 -2.63 -29.06 3.72
C GLN A 257 -1.13 -29.35 3.87
N GLN A 258 -0.36 -29.33 2.77
CA GLN A 258 1.09 -29.47 2.82
C GLN A 258 1.74 -28.27 3.53
N LEU A 259 1.29 -27.05 3.24
CA LEU A 259 1.76 -25.85 3.94
C LEU A 259 1.46 -25.90 5.45
N LEU A 260 0.31 -26.46 5.86
CA LEU A 260 0.01 -26.71 7.27
C LEU A 260 0.98 -27.72 7.90
N ALA A 261 1.33 -28.79 7.19
CA ALA A 261 2.28 -29.78 7.69
C ALA A 261 3.69 -29.17 7.86
N ILE A 262 4.09 -28.28 6.96
CA ILE A 262 5.35 -27.53 7.06
C ILE A 262 5.34 -26.59 8.27
N ASP A 263 4.27 -25.79 8.44
CA ASP A 263 4.12 -24.87 9.58
C ASP A 263 4.15 -25.60 10.93
N LEU A 264 3.51 -26.78 11.01
CA LEU A 264 3.55 -27.62 12.20
C LEU A 264 4.94 -28.21 12.44
N GLY A 265 5.57 -28.78 11.41
CA GLY A 265 6.86 -29.45 11.52
C GLY A 265 8.00 -28.49 11.91
N GLU A 266 7.94 -27.24 11.46
CA GLU A 266 8.90 -26.21 11.88
C GLU A 266 8.69 -25.83 13.35
N LYS A 267 7.44 -25.60 13.78
CA LYS A 267 7.12 -25.25 15.18
C LYS A 267 7.40 -26.36 16.18
N THR A 268 7.36 -27.62 15.76
CA THR A 268 7.70 -28.77 16.60
C THR A 268 9.17 -29.15 16.54
N GLY A 269 9.95 -28.56 15.61
CA GLY A 269 11.36 -28.86 15.41
C GLY A 269 11.63 -30.19 14.69
N ASP A 270 10.60 -30.78 14.06
CA ASP A 270 10.71 -32.07 13.36
C ASP A 270 11.47 -31.96 12.02
N MET A 271 11.42 -30.79 11.37
CA MET A 271 12.10 -30.54 10.09
C MET A 271 12.50 -29.06 9.95
N PRO A 272 13.73 -28.76 9.48
CA PRO A 272 14.11 -27.40 9.10
C PRO A 272 13.15 -26.84 8.04
N GLY A 273 12.64 -25.63 8.27
CA GLY A 273 11.60 -25.02 7.44
C GLY A 273 12.03 -24.77 5.99
N ASP A 274 13.28 -24.35 5.79
CA ASP A 274 13.92 -24.15 4.48
C ASP A 274 13.91 -25.46 3.66
N LEU A 275 14.38 -26.56 4.22
CA LEU A 275 14.36 -27.87 3.57
C LEU A 275 12.94 -28.34 3.27
N ALA A 276 12.01 -28.09 4.19
CA ALA A 276 10.60 -28.43 4.00
C ALA A 276 9.97 -27.66 2.82
N LEU A 277 10.35 -26.39 2.65
CA LEU A 277 9.93 -25.55 1.54
C LEU A 277 10.51 -26.01 0.21
N ASP A 278 11.78 -26.39 0.16
CA ASP A 278 12.43 -26.93 -1.05
C ASP A 278 11.73 -28.20 -1.54
N VAL A 279 11.48 -29.14 -0.62
CA VAL A 279 10.77 -30.39 -0.90
C VAL A 279 9.35 -30.12 -1.39
N PHE A 280 8.68 -29.12 -0.82
CA PHE A 280 7.35 -28.71 -1.23
C PHE A 280 7.34 -28.14 -2.65
N ILE A 281 8.26 -27.21 -2.97
CA ILE A 281 8.36 -26.61 -4.30
C ILE A 281 8.71 -27.66 -5.36
N ALA A 282 9.64 -28.55 -5.05
CA ALA A 282 10.03 -29.65 -5.93
C ALA A 282 8.86 -30.60 -6.24
N LYS A 283 8.04 -30.94 -5.24
CA LYS A 283 6.86 -31.80 -5.43
C LYS A 283 5.78 -31.15 -6.29
N LEU A 284 5.58 -29.84 -6.16
CA LEU A 284 4.54 -29.13 -6.92
C LEU A 284 4.94 -28.82 -8.35
N SER A 285 6.24 -28.79 -8.62
CA SER A 285 6.79 -28.45 -9.93
C SER A 285 7.10 -29.68 -10.80
N ALA A 286 6.90 -30.89 -10.27
CA ALA A 286 6.95 -32.16 -11.01
C ALA A 286 5.65 -32.41 -11.81
#